data_AF-Q1L0B5-F1
#
_entry.id   AF-Q1L0B5-F1
#
_cell.length_a   1.000
_cell.length_b   1.000
_cell.length_c   1.000
_cell.angle_alpha   90.00
_cell.angle_beta   90.00
_cell.angle_gamma   90.00
#
_symmetry.space_group_name_H-M   'P 1'
#
loop_
_entity.id
_entity.type
_entity.pdbx_description
1 polymer ?
#
loop_
_entity_poly.entity_id
_entity_poly.type
_entity_poly.pdbx_seq_one_letter_code
_entity_poly.pdbx_strand_id
1 'polypeptide(L)'
;LYFVADPKETEKIKKQDHLTDAFIKTAAAETFLAWYYYKSKHSNGKELEEKLKEGKIPPEFLRLMYYTYGDYRDILFNTDISAKTADGHVKKAIDCIVKFFPSTKGNSPHKLSRDEWWQKYGPQIWKGMICGLSHHINNGEKKELRKNFTDKNQYSTISRTLEDFAS
;
A
#
# COMPACT_ATOMS: atom_id res chain seq x y z
N LEU A 1 -4.50 0.79 8.31
CA LEU A 1 -4.42 -0.66 8.63
C LEU A 1 -5.77 -1.39 8.72
N TYR A 2 -6.87 -0.83 8.20
CA TYR A 2 -8.22 -1.38 8.42
C TYR A 2 -8.36 -2.88 8.08
N PHE A 3 -8.01 -3.30 6.86
CA PHE A 3 -8.24 -4.69 6.43
C PHE A 3 -7.32 -5.72 7.11
N VAL A 4 -6.28 -5.28 7.81
CA VAL A 4 -5.36 -6.15 8.56
C VAL A 4 -5.51 -6.03 10.07
N ALA A 5 -6.30 -5.07 10.58
CA ALA A 5 -6.46 -4.80 12.02
C ALA A 5 -7.90 -4.90 12.53
N ASP A 6 -8.89 -4.67 11.67
CA ASP A 6 -10.30 -4.76 12.06
C ASP A 6 -10.69 -6.23 12.30
N PRO A 7 -11.33 -6.59 13.43
CA PRO A 7 -11.71 -7.97 13.72
C PRO A 7 -12.55 -8.62 12.61
N LYS A 8 -13.52 -7.90 12.04
CA LYS A 8 -14.41 -8.45 11.00
C LYS A 8 -13.67 -8.70 9.69
N GLU A 9 -12.65 -7.89 9.38
CA GLU A 9 -11.82 -8.09 8.19
C GLU A 9 -10.78 -9.19 8.42
N THR A 10 -10.11 -9.20 9.56
CA THR A 10 -9.08 -10.20 9.88
C THR A 10 -9.65 -11.62 9.97
N GLU A 11 -10.90 -11.79 10.41
CA GLU A 11 -11.60 -13.08 10.37
C GLU A 11 -11.72 -13.67 8.95
N LYS A 12 -11.73 -12.83 7.91
CA LYS A 12 -11.79 -13.29 6.50
C LYS A 12 -10.43 -13.75 5.97
N ILE A 13 -9.34 -13.43 6.67
CA ILE A 13 -7.99 -13.79 6.26
C ILE A 13 -7.70 -15.22 6.70
N LYS A 14 -7.69 -16.16 5.75
CA LYS A 14 -7.49 -17.60 6.00
C LYS A 14 -6.19 -18.15 5.41
N LYS A 15 -5.60 -17.45 4.44
CA LYS A 15 -4.36 -17.82 3.75
C LYS A 15 -3.56 -16.57 3.34
N GLN A 16 -2.30 -16.76 2.95
CA GLN A 16 -1.40 -15.66 2.54
C GLN A 16 -1.97 -14.83 1.36
N ASP A 17 -2.72 -15.43 0.44
CA ASP A 17 -3.39 -14.65 -0.63
C ASP A 17 -4.40 -13.65 -0.06
N HIS A 18 -5.19 -14.04 0.95
CA HIS A 18 -6.17 -13.13 1.57
C HIS A 18 -5.44 -12.01 2.33
N LEU A 19 -4.28 -12.32 2.94
CA LEU A 19 -3.43 -11.32 3.57
C LEU A 19 -2.91 -10.32 2.54
N THR A 20 -2.51 -10.82 1.37
CA THR A 20 -2.07 -10.01 0.23
C THR A 20 -3.17 -9.06 -0.23
N ASP A 21 -4.39 -9.58 -0.42
CA ASP A 21 -5.55 -8.75 -0.76
C ASP A 21 -5.82 -7.68 0.31
N ALA A 22 -5.68 -8.01 1.59
CA ALA A 22 -5.87 -7.07 2.69
C ALA A 22 -4.82 -5.95 2.69
N PHE A 23 -3.54 -6.27 2.46
CA PHE A 23 -2.48 -5.26 2.29
C PHE A 23 -2.76 -4.34 1.11
N ILE A 24 -3.07 -4.90 -0.06
CA ILE A 24 -3.37 -4.13 -1.28
C ILE A 24 -4.56 -3.21 -1.06
N LYS A 25 -5.66 -3.72 -0.50
CA LYS A 25 -6.86 -2.91 -0.21
C LYS A 25 -6.58 -1.81 0.79
N THR A 26 -5.81 -2.09 1.84
CA THR A 26 -5.47 -1.08 2.85
C THR A 26 -4.62 0.02 2.22
N ALA A 27 -3.55 -0.33 1.50
CA ALA A 27 -2.67 0.65 0.87
C ALA A 27 -3.38 1.48 -0.20
N ALA A 28 -4.26 0.87 -1.00
CA ALA A 28 -5.10 1.56 -1.97
C ALA A 28 -6.06 2.55 -1.31
N ALA A 29 -6.77 2.13 -0.25
CA ALA A 29 -7.71 2.98 0.47
C ALA A 29 -7.02 4.14 1.17
N GLU A 30 -5.88 3.89 1.84
CA GLU A 30 -5.10 4.94 2.48
C GLU A 30 -4.55 5.94 1.46
N THR A 31 -4.04 5.48 0.32
CA THR A 31 -3.59 6.39 -0.74
C THR A 31 -4.74 7.23 -1.30
N PHE A 32 -5.91 6.63 -1.50
CA PHE A 32 -7.10 7.35 -1.97
C PHE A 32 -7.52 8.45 -1.00
N LEU A 33 -7.58 8.13 0.30
CA LEU A 33 -7.97 9.08 1.35
C LEU A 33 -6.90 10.15 1.58
N ALA A 34 -5.62 9.76 1.56
CA ALA A 34 -4.49 10.68 1.68
C ALA A 34 -4.48 11.69 0.54
N TRP A 35 -4.77 11.26 -0.70
CA TRP A 35 -4.90 12.19 -1.83
C TRP A 35 -6.08 13.14 -1.67
N TYR A 36 -7.23 12.64 -1.23
CA TYR A 36 -8.39 13.47 -0.95
C TYR A 36 -8.06 14.55 0.09
N TYR A 37 -7.40 14.17 1.18
CA TYR A 37 -6.94 15.09 2.22
C TYR A 37 -5.89 16.07 1.69
N TYR A 38 -4.87 15.59 0.98
CA TYR A 38 -3.82 16.41 0.36
C TYR A 38 -4.42 17.50 -0.51
N LYS A 39 -5.33 17.14 -1.43
CA LYS A 39 -6.06 18.13 -2.26
C LYS A 39 -6.85 19.13 -1.43
N SER A 40 -7.53 18.71 -0.37
CA SER A 40 -8.33 19.63 0.47
C SER A 40 -7.50 20.68 1.21
N LYS A 41 -6.19 20.45 1.37
CA LYS A 41 -5.25 21.36 2.04
C LYS A 41 -4.51 22.29 1.09
N HIS A 42 -4.68 22.11 -0.22
CA HIS A 42 -4.00 22.90 -1.24
C HIS A 42 -5.00 23.75 -2.02
N SER A 43 -4.77 25.06 -2.10
CA SER A 43 -5.62 26.00 -2.82
C SER A 43 -5.66 25.76 -4.33
N ASN A 44 -4.67 25.05 -4.88
CA ASN A 44 -4.55 24.71 -6.30
C ASN A 44 -5.08 23.29 -6.65
N GLY A 45 -6.12 22.81 -5.95
CA GLY A 45 -6.68 21.47 -6.16
C GLY A 45 -7.01 21.11 -7.61
N LYS A 46 -7.42 22.08 -8.44
CA LYS A 46 -7.69 21.88 -9.87
C LYS A 46 -6.43 21.55 -10.68
N GLU A 47 -5.34 22.29 -10.43
CA GLU A 47 -4.04 22.07 -11.09
C GLU A 47 -3.47 20.70 -10.72
N LEU A 48 -3.63 20.29 -9.46
CA LEU A 48 -3.21 18.96 -8.99
C LEU A 48 -3.97 17.84 -9.72
N GLU A 49 -5.26 18.03 -9.98
CA GLU A 49 -6.06 17.06 -10.73
C GLU A 49 -5.67 16.98 -12.21
N GLU A 50 -5.36 18.12 -12.83
CA GLU A 50 -4.84 18.19 -14.21
C GLU A 50 -3.49 17.47 -14.34
N LYS A 51 -2.55 17.72 -13.42
CA LYS A 51 -1.27 16.99 -13.37
C LYS A 51 -1.47 15.49 -13.19
N LEU A 52 -2.42 15.08 -12.34
CA LEU A 52 -2.73 13.67 -12.14
C LEU A 52 -3.26 13.03 -13.42
N LYS A 53 -4.11 13.73 -14.20
CA LYS A 53 -4.60 13.27 -15.52
C LYS A 53 -3.47 13.08 -16.52
N GLU A 54 -2.42 13.90 -16.45
CA GLU A 54 -1.22 13.75 -17.28
C GLU A 54 -0.31 12.56 -16.86
N GLY A 55 -0.61 11.89 -15.76
CA GLY A 55 0.24 10.83 -15.22
C GLY A 55 1.24 11.29 -14.16
N LYS A 56 1.22 12.56 -13.76
CA LYS A 56 2.21 13.15 -12.85
C LYS A 56 1.69 13.20 -11.43
N ILE A 57 2.38 12.51 -10.52
CA ILE A 57 2.13 12.61 -9.08
C ILE A 57 2.95 13.79 -8.53
N PRO A 58 2.34 14.72 -7.77
CA PRO A 58 3.09 15.79 -7.11
C PRO A 58 4.24 15.23 -6.25
N PRO A 59 5.46 15.76 -6.33
CA PRO A 59 6.62 15.20 -5.62
C PRO A 59 6.43 15.05 -4.11
N GLU A 60 5.77 16.02 -3.46
CA GLU A 60 5.47 15.93 -2.03
C GLU A 60 4.53 14.79 -1.71
N PHE A 61 3.49 14.60 -2.52
CA PHE A 61 2.55 13.50 -2.34
C PHE A 61 3.20 12.15 -2.66
N LEU A 62 4.05 12.08 -3.68
CA LEU A 62 4.82 10.87 -3.99
C LEU A 62 5.72 10.46 -2.82
N ARG A 63 6.34 11.42 -2.15
CA ARG A 63 7.13 11.17 -0.94
C ARG A 63 6.26 10.64 0.21
N LEU A 64 5.04 11.17 0.39
CA LEU A 64 4.09 10.60 1.37
C LEU A 64 3.74 9.15 1.04
N MET A 65 3.52 8.83 -0.24
CA MET A 65 3.30 7.45 -0.68
C MET A 65 4.50 6.56 -0.36
N TYR A 66 5.73 7.03 -0.53
CA TYR A 66 6.92 6.27 -0.15
C TYR A 66 6.98 5.98 1.35
N TYR A 67 6.68 6.96 2.20
CA TYR A 67 6.59 6.73 3.65
C TYR A 67 5.55 5.68 4.00
N THR A 68 4.33 5.81 3.46
CA THR A 68 3.27 4.83 3.66
C THR A 68 3.67 3.43 3.18
N TYR A 69 4.32 3.31 2.02
CA TYR A 69 4.83 2.03 1.51
C TYR A 69 5.90 1.42 2.44
N GLY A 70 6.80 2.25 2.97
CA GLY A 70 7.77 1.87 4.00
C GLY A 70 7.10 1.38 5.28
N ASP A 71 6.09 2.09 5.78
CA ASP A 71 5.34 1.69 6.99
C ASP A 71 4.70 0.30 6.80
N TYR A 72 4.16 -0.02 5.62
CA TYR A 72 3.64 -1.36 5.33
C TYR A 72 4.73 -2.43 5.37
N ARG A 73 5.93 -2.13 4.88
CA ARG A 73 7.09 -3.02 4.98
C ARG A 73 7.42 -3.25 6.45
N ASP A 74 7.56 -2.18 7.21
CA ASP A 74 7.96 -2.24 8.61
C ASP A 74 6.92 -2.97 9.48
N ILE A 75 5.63 -2.82 9.17
CA ILE A 75 4.56 -3.58 9.81
C ILE A 75 4.65 -5.07 9.45
N LEU A 76 4.94 -5.41 8.18
CA LEU A 76 5.15 -6.79 7.76
C LEU A 76 6.32 -7.42 8.52
N PHE A 77 7.43 -6.70 8.73
CA PHE A 77 8.61 -7.19 9.42
C PHE A 77 8.57 -7.00 10.95
N ASN A 78 7.53 -6.34 11.48
CA ASN A 78 7.43 -5.96 12.89
C ASN A 78 8.61 -5.08 13.36
N THR A 79 9.12 -4.23 12.46
CA THR A 79 10.15 -3.21 12.70
C THR A 79 9.56 -1.81 12.85
N ASP A 80 8.24 -1.64 12.62
CA ASP A 80 7.53 -0.38 12.81
C ASP A 80 7.67 0.14 14.26
N ILE A 81 7.85 1.46 14.38
CA ILE A 81 8.11 2.17 15.64
C ILE A 81 6.84 2.58 16.39
N SER A 82 5.66 2.40 15.78
CA SER A 82 4.39 2.78 16.39
C SER A 82 4.12 2.03 17.70
N ALA A 83 3.39 2.68 18.62
CA ALA A 83 3.05 2.10 19.91
C ALA A 83 2.14 0.87 19.74
N LYS A 84 2.52 -0.25 20.37
CA LYS A 84 1.84 -1.55 20.29
C LYS A 84 0.96 -1.78 21.52
N THR A 85 0.00 -0.88 21.75
CA THR A 85 -0.95 -0.99 22.87
C THR A 85 -1.93 -2.14 22.65
N ALA A 86 -2.49 -2.71 23.74
CA ALA A 86 -3.34 -3.89 23.67
C ALA A 86 -4.56 -3.72 22.72
N ASP A 87 -5.19 -2.55 22.73
CA ASP A 87 -6.33 -2.23 21.86
C ASP A 87 -5.94 -1.54 20.55
N GLY A 88 -4.65 -1.25 20.34
CA GLY A 88 -4.14 -0.51 19.20
C GLY A 88 -4.23 -1.29 17.90
N HIS A 89 -4.56 -0.59 16.80
CA HIS A 89 -4.65 -1.19 15.47
C HIS A 89 -3.32 -1.79 14.99
N VAL A 90 -2.18 -1.21 15.38
CA VAL A 90 -0.85 -1.70 15.02
C VAL A 90 -0.61 -3.08 15.63
N LYS A 91 -0.90 -3.24 16.93
CA LYS A 91 -0.76 -4.53 17.62
C LYS A 91 -1.67 -5.59 16.99
N LYS A 92 -2.94 -5.25 16.74
CA LYS A 92 -3.90 -6.13 16.06
C LYS A 92 -3.44 -6.54 14.66
N ALA A 93 -2.87 -5.61 13.90
CA ALA A 93 -2.30 -5.89 12.58
C ALA A 93 -1.14 -6.88 12.66
N ILE A 94 -0.17 -6.61 13.53
CA ILE A 94 0.99 -7.49 13.73
C ILE A 94 0.54 -8.89 14.16
N ASP A 95 -0.39 -8.99 15.10
CA ASP A 95 -0.92 -10.25 15.60
C ASP A 95 -1.70 -11.03 14.52
N CYS A 96 -2.35 -10.33 13.58
CA CYS A 96 -2.93 -10.94 12.40
C CYS A 96 -1.83 -11.48 11.46
N ILE A 97 -0.88 -10.64 11.08
CA ILE A 97 0.18 -10.92 10.10
C ILE A 97 1.03 -12.11 10.52
N VAL A 98 1.49 -12.15 11.78
CA VAL A 98 2.43 -13.18 12.28
C VAL A 98 1.89 -14.61 12.11
N LYS A 99 0.57 -14.80 12.12
CA LYS A 99 -0.09 -16.11 11.97
C LYS A 99 0.13 -16.75 10.58
N PHE A 100 0.48 -15.94 9.59
CA PHE A 100 0.62 -16.38 8.20
C PHE A 100 2.06 -16.66 7.78
N PHE A 101 3.04 -16.46 8.67
CA PHE A 101 4.45 -16.70 8.38
C PHE A 101 5.00 -17.80 9.30
N PRO A 102 5.95 -18.62 8.82
CA PRO A 102 6.54 -19.68 9.61
C PRO A 102 7.30 -19.12 10.83
N SER A 103 7.09 -19.73 12.00
CA SER A 103 7.73 -19.31 13.27
C SER A 103 9.18 -19.80 13.43
N THR A 104 9.59 -20.78 12.63
CA THR A 104 10.95 -21.32 12.51
C THR A 104 11.26 -21.55 11.04
N LYS A 105 12.54 -21.65 10.65
CA LYS A 105 13.01 -21.98 9.29
C LYS A 105 12.65 -23.42 8.87
N GLY A 106 11.41 -23.85 9.12
CA GLY A 106 10.85 -25.15 8.74
C GLY A 106 9.88 -24.95 7.60
N ASN A 107 10.19 -25.59 6.47
CA ASN A 107 9.43 -25.55 5.22
C ASN A 107 7.97 -25.97 5.45
N SER A 108 7.06 -25.01 5.55
CA SER A 108 5.68 -25.26 5.19
C SER A 108 5.61 -25.11 3.67
N PRO A 109 5.41 -26.19 2.89
CA PRO A 109 5.61 -26.18 1.43
C PRO A 109 4.72 -25.21 0.65
N HIS A 110 3.82 -24.50 1.33
CA HIS A 110 2.86 -23.57 0.74
C HIS A 110 2.86 -22.16 1.37
N LYS A 111 3.83 -21.82 2.24
CA LYS A 111 3.90 -20.48 2.85
C LYS A 111 5.24 -19.82 2.55
N LEU A 112 5.19 -18.64 1.93
CA LEU A 112 6.36 -17.78 1.73
C LEU A 112 6.88 -17.29 3.09
N SER A 113 8.20 -17.12 3.20
CA SER A 113 8.81 -16.28 4.23
C SER A 113 8.40 -14.81 4.05
N ARG A 114 8.65 -13.96 5.05
CA ARG A 114 8.33 -12.53 4.96
C ARG A 114 9.09 -11.85 3.83
N ASP A 115 10.36 -12.22 3.65
CA ASP A 115 11.22 -11.71 2.58
C ASP A 115 10.69 -12.10 1.19
N GLU A 116 10.44 -13.39 0.96
CA GLU A 116 9.89 -13.88 -0.31
C GLU A 116 8.51 -13.26 -0.59
N TRP A 117 7.68 -13.10 0.45
CA TRP A 117 6.37 -12.49 0.33
C TRP A 117 6.49 -11.02 -0.07
N TRP A 118 7.37 -10.25 0.58
CA TRP A 118 7.57 -8.83 0.25
C TRP A 118 8.16 -8.66 -1.15
N GLN A 119 9.17 -9.46 -1.52
CA GLN A 119 9.73 -9.43 -2.87
C GLN A 119 8.67 -9.71 -3.94
N LYS A 120 7.75 -10.66 -3.67
CA LYS A 120 6.69 -11.03 -4.61
C LYS A 120 5.53 -10.03 -4.66
N TYR A 121 5.12 -9.51 -3.50
CA TYR A 121 3.85 -8.78 -3.36
C TYR A 121 4.01 -7.29 -3.03
N GLY A 122 5.17 -6.83 -2.59
CA GLY A 122 5.51 -5.40 -2.48
C GLY A 122 5.19 -4.61 -3.75
N PRO A 123 5.60 -5.07 -4.94
CA PRO A 123 5.22 -4.43 -6.21
C PRO A 123 3.69 -4.36 -6.43
N GLN A 124 2.93 -5.34 -5.93
CA GLN A 124 1.47 -5.36 -6.03
C GLN A 124 0.81 -4.40 -5.04
N ILE A 125 1.38 -4.22 -3.84
CA ILE A 125 0.95 -3.20 -2.88
C ILE A 125 1.12 -1.81 -3.50
N TRP A 126 2.29 -1.52 -4.07
CA TRP A 126 2.52 -0.27 -4.81
C TRP A 126 1.51 -0.08 -5.95
N LYS A 127 1.28 -1.12 -6.75
CA LYS A 127 0.25 -1.09 -7.81
C LYS A 127 -1.15 -0.79 -7.24
N GLY A 128 -1.48 -1.33 -6.07
CA GLY A 128 -2.71 -1.02 -5.34
C GLY A 128 -2.83 0.46 -4.98
N MET A 129 -1.75 1.06 -4.47
CA MET A 129 -1.69 2.49 -4.17
C MET A 129 -1.92 3.36 -5.42
N ILE A 130 -1.22 3.04 -6.52
CA ILE A 130 -1.42 3.71 -7.82
C ILE A 130 -2.84 3.55 -8.34
N CYS A 131 -3.42 2.36 -8.22
CA CYS A 131 -4.81 2.10 -8.59
C CYS A 131 -5.76 2.98 -7.77
N GLY A 132 -5.61 3.00 -6.44
CA GLY A 132 -6.40 3.85 -5.54
C GLY A 132 -6.32 5.33 -5.92
N LEU A 133 -5.13 5.82 -6.24
CA LEU A 133 -4.93 7.19 -6.70
C LEU A 133 -5.62 7.46 -8.05
N SER A 134 -5.55 6.52 -8.99
CA SER A 134 -6.16 6.65 -10.33
C SER A 134 -7.69 6.79 -10.29
N HIS A 135 -8.35 6.38 -9.21
CA HIS A 135 -9.79 6.55 -9.04
C HIS A 135 -10.21 8.02 -8.89
N HIS A 136 -9.28 8.92 -8.55
CA HIS A 136 -9.51 10.38 -8.55
C HIS A 136 -9.50 11.00 -9.95
N ILE A 137 -9.11 10.25 -10.99
CA ILE A 137 -9.20 10.67 -12.38
C ILE A 137 -10.66 10.48 -12.84
N ASN A 138 -11.44 11.56 -12.75
CA ASN A 138 -12.82 11.65 -13.21
C ASN A 138 -12.87 12.32 -14.58
N ASN A 139 -12.92 11.54 -15.67
CA ASN A 139 -13.25 12.07 -17.00
C ASN A 139 -13.91 11.00 -17.89
N GLY A 140 -14.52 11.41 -19.02
CA GLY A 140 -15.23 10.54 -19.97
C GLY A 140 -14.37 9.44 -20.60
N GLU A 141 -13.05 9.64 -20.70
CA GLU A 141 -12.06 8.69 -21.23
C GLU A 141 -11.38 7.88 -20.12
N LYS A 142 -12.21 7.36 -19.20
CA LYS A 142 -11.81 6.80 -17.88
C LYS A 142 -10.74 5.70 -17.93
N LYS A 143 -10.69 4.89 -18.99
CA LYS A 143 -9.86 3.68 -19.04
C LYS A 143 -8.44 3.94 -19.53
N GLU A 144 -8.30 4.67 -20.63
CA GLU A 144 -6.99 4.99 -21.22
C GLU A 144 -6.17 5.90 -20.29
N LEU A 145 -6.79 6.92 -19.70
CA LEU A 145 -6.09 7.82 -18.76
C LEU A 145 -5.59 7.08 -17.52
N ARG A 146 -6.40 6.17 -16.96
CA ARG A 146 -5.99 5.35 -15.80
C ARG A 146 -4.90 4.34 -16.16
N LYS A 147 -4.96 3.77 -17.36
CA LYS A 147 -3.93 2.89 -17.88
C LYS A 147 -2.61 3.64 -18.04
N ASN A 148 -2.62 4.78 -18.73
CA ASN A 148 -1.45 5.65 -18.90
C ASN A 148 -0.87 6.12 -17.57
N PHE A 149 -1.73 6.50 -16.62
CA PHE A 149 -1.32 6.84 -15.25
C PHE A 149 -0.61 5.68 -14.55
N THR A 150 -1.20 4.48 -14.64
CA THR A 150 -0.64 3.27 -14.04
C THR A 150 0.69 2.90 -14.67
N ASP A 151 0.80 2.98 -15.99
CA ASP A 151 1.99 2.63 -16.76
C ASP A 151 3.18 3.55 -16.45
N LYS A 152 2.93 4.86 -16.29
CA LYS A 152 3.97 5.83 -15.91
C LYS A 152 4.48 5.65 -14.48
N ASN A 153 3.66 5.08 -13.59
CA ASN A 153 3.96 4.96 -12.17
C ASN A 153 4.13 3.50 -11.72
N GLN A 154 4.46 2.60 -12.66
CA GLN A 154 4.74 1.19 -12.36
C GLN A 154 5.92 1.06 -11.40
N TYR A 155 5.89 0.00 -10.59
CA TYR A 155 6.96 -0.28 -9.62
C TYR A 155 8.33 -0.33 -10.30
N SER A 156 8.46 -1.04 -11.43
CA SER A 156 9.71 -1.14 -12.21
C SER A 156 10.28 0.21 -12.65
N THR A 157 9.43 1.21 -12.87
CA THR A 157 9.85 2.57 -13.27
C THR A 157 10.53 3.32 -12.13
N ILE A 158 10.16 3.02 -10.88
CA ILE A 158 10.58 3.78 -9.70
C ILE A 158 11.27 2.92 -8.63
N SER A 159 11.49 1.62 -8.89
CA SER A 159 11.83 0.62 -7.88
C SER A 159 13.12 0.98 -7.15
N ARG A 160 14.16 1.39 -7.88
CA ARG A 160 15.44 1.82 -7.28
C ARG A 160 15.24 2.90 -6.23
N THR A 161 14.55 3.99 -6.59
CA THR A 161 14.27 5.10 -5.66
C THR A 161 13.39 4.68 -4.49
N LEU A 162 12.41 3.81 -4.74
CA LEU A 162 11.48 3.33 -3.72
C LEU A 162 12.14 2.36 -2.75
N GLU A 163 12.99 1.46 -3.24
CA GLU A 163 13.79 0.52 -2.45
C GLU A 163 14.85 1.26 -1.64
N ASP A 164 15.58 2.20 -2.24
CA ASP A 164 16.54 3.07 -1.54
C ASP A 164 15.87 3.85 -0.39
N PHE A 165 14.59 4.20 -0.54
CA PHE A 165 13.83 4.90 0.48
C PHE A 165 13.28 3.98 1.59
N ALA A 166 12.86 2.77 1.23
CA ALA A 166 12.19 1.83 2.14
C ALA A 166 13.14 0.83 2.81
N SER A 167 14.44 0.89 2.50
CA SER A 167 15.51 0.05 3.08
C SER A 167 16.07 0.65 4.35
#